data_AF-A0AAX2RUS4-F1
#
_entry.id   AF-A0AAX2RUS4-F1
#
_cell.length_a   1.000
_cell.length_b   1.000
_cell.length_c   1.000
_cell.angle_alpha   90.00
_cell.angle_beta   90.00
_cell.angle_gamma   90.00
#
_symmetry.space_group_name_H-M   'P 1'
#
loop_
_entity.id
_entity.type
_entity.pdbx_description
1 polymer ?
#
loop_
_entity_poly.entity_id
_entity_poly.type
_entity_poly.pdbx_seq_one_letter_code
_entity_poly.pdbx_strand_id
1 'polypeptide(L)'
;MTLNASAVSRIREHAKFRELVDERARLGRVSMVIVLGAYFGLIALVALRPDLLRSAAWAGSVTTVGVIFAIAVIVAGWGLTWLYVRVANDRFERLTGELLREVGQ
;
A
#
# COMPACT_ATOMS: atom_id res chain seq x y z
N MET A 1 8.34 -34.82 -5.26
CA MET A 1 8.13 -33.56 -6.00
C MET A 1 9.20 -32.57 -5.57
N THR A 2 10.44 -32.77 -6.03
CA THR A 2 11.55 -31.85 -5.78
C THR A 2 11.47 -30.74 -6.81
N LEU A 3 11.09 -29.53 -6.41
CA LEU A 3 11.20 -28.34 -7.25
C LEU A 3 12.66 -28.25 -7.71
N ASN A 4 12.88 -28.43 -9.01
CA ASN A 4 14.19 -28.57 -9.64
C ASN A 4 15.00 -27.30 -9.35
N ALA A 5 15.91 -27.35 -8.38
CA ALA A 5 16.64 -26.18 -7.88
C ALA A 5 17.38 -25.42 -9.00
N SER A 6 17.76 -26.14 -10.07
CA SER A 6 18.37 -25.62 -11.30
C SER A 6 17.41 -24.79 -12.17
N ALA A 7 16.11 -25.08 -12.14
CA ALA A 7 15.09 -24.28 -12.82
C ALA A 7 14.79 -23.00 -12.03
N VAL A 8 14.74 -23.09 -10.70
CA VAL A 8 14.53 -21.93 -9.80
C VAL A 8 15.71 -20.96 -9.86
N SER A 9 16.96 -21.45 -9.91
CA SER A 9 18.15 -20.59 -10.01
C SER A 9 18.22 -19.85 -11.35
N ARG A 10 17.93 -20.53 -12.47
CA ARG A 10 17.86 -19.91 -13.81
C ARG A 10 16.81 -18.81 -13.91
N ILE A 11 15.65 -18.99 -13.28
CA ILE A 11 14.59 -17.97 -13.24
C ILE A 11 15.04 -16.76 -12.40
N ARG A 12 15.80 -16.99 -11.32
CA ARG A 12 16.29 -15.94 -10.43
C ARG A 12 17.39 -15.08 -11.06
N GLU A 13 18.17 -15.64 -11.99
CA GLU A 13 19.22 -14.94 -12.74
C GLU A 13 18.69 -14.15 -13.95
N HIS A 14 17.44 -14.37 -14.36
CA HIS A 14 16.83 -13.62 -15.45
C HIS A 14 16.60 -12.14 -15.05
N ALA A 15 17.06 -11.21 -15.89
CA ALA A 15 16.96 -9.77 -15.65
C ALA A 15 15.51 -9.30 -15.39
N LYS A 16 14.53 -9.86 -16.12
CA LYS A 16 13.09 -9.62 -15.91
C LYS A 16 12.61 -9.99 -14.49
N PHE A 17 13.15 -11.05 -13.89
CA PHE A 17 12.77 -11.46 -12.52
C PHE A 17 13.33 -10.52 -11.47
N ARG A 18 14.54 -9.97 -11.68
CA ARG A 18 15.10 -8.94 -10.78
C ARG A 18 14.32 -7.63 -10.86
N GLU A 19 13.96 -7.20 -12.07
CA GLU A 19 13.14 -6.00 -12.28
C GLU A 19 11.77 -6.11 -11.59
N LEU A 20 11.12 -7.28 -11.71
CA LEU A 20 9.90 -7.64 -10.98
C LEU A 20 10.04 -7.50 -9.46
N VAL A 21 11.12 -8.05 -8.89
CA VAL A 21 11.36 -8.04 -7.45
C VAL A 21 11.60 -6.61 -6.98
N ASP A 22 12.38 -5.82 -7.71
CA ASP A 22 12.67 -4.43 -7.36
C ASP A 22 11.43 -3.53 -7.49
N GLU A 23 10.59 -3.73 -8.51
CA GLU A 23 9.32 -3.01 -8.65
C GLU A 23 8.34 -3.35 -7.51
N ARG A 24 8.21 -4.64 -7.15
CA ARG A 24 7.37 -5.07 -6.02
C ARG A 24 7.89 -4.48 -4.70
N ALA A 25 9.20 -4.51 -4.50
CA ALA A 25 9.83 -3.93 -3.31
C ALA A 25 9.64 -2.41 -3.26
N ARG A 26 9.65 -1.71 -4.41
CA ARG A 26 9.34 -0.28 -4.47
C ARG A 26 7.90 0.02 -4.07
N LEU A 27 6.92 -0.75 -4.57
CA LEU A 27 5.52 -0.59 -4.15
C LEU A 27 5.34 -0.84 -2.65
N GLY A 28 5.93 -1.92 -2.13
CA GLY A 28 5.90 -2.23 -0.70
C GLY A 28 6.50 -1.11 0.15
N ARG A 29 7.65 -0.55 -0.27
CA ARG A 29 8.30 0.58 0.43
C ARG A 29 7.45 1.84 0.43
N VAL A 30 6.81 2.19 -0.69
CA VAL A 30 5.94 3.38 -0.78
C VAL A 30 4.74 3.23 0.15
N SER A 31 4.04 2.09 0.10
CA SER A 31 2.91 1.82 0.99
C SER A 31 3.32 1.83 2.46
N MET A 32 4.47 1.25 2.78
CA MET A 32 5.03 1.26 4.13
C MET A 32 5.27 2.70 4.63
N VAL A 33 5.92 3.55 3.84
CA VAL A 33 6.19 4.96 4.20
C VAL A 33 4.88 5.74 4.40
N ILE A 34 3.88 5.52 3.55
CA ILE A 34 2.59 6.21 3.66
C ILE A 34 1.88 5.81 4.97
N VAL A 35 1.77 4.51 5.24
CA VAL A 35 1.14 4.01 6.47
C VAL A 35 1.89 4.50 7.70
N LEU A 36 3.23 4.48 7.65
CA LEU A 36 4.07 4.95 8.75
C LEU A 36 3.89 6.45 9.02
N GLY A 37 3.84 7.26 7.95
CA GLY A 37 3.58 8.69 8.04
C GLY A 37 2.19 9.00 8.60
N ALA A 38 1.15 8.30 8.15
CA ALA A 38 -0.20 8.44 8.67
C ALA A 38 -0.29 8.05 10.16
N TYR A 39 0.37 6.96 10.55
CA TYR A 39 0.40 6.48 11.93
C TYR A 39 1.10 7.47 12.88
N PHE A 40 2.32 7.89 12.55
CA PHE A 40 3.02 8.87 13.37
C PHE A 40 2.35 10.25 13.35
N GLY A 41 1.73 10.64 12.24
CA GLY A 41 0.92 11.86 12.15
C GLY A 41 -0.29 11.82 13.10
N LEU A 42 -1.02 10.70 13.15
CA LEU A 42 -2.11 10.48 14.09
C LEU A 42 -1.61 10.54 15.55
N ILE A 43 -0.53 9.84 15.87
CA ILE A 43 0.05 9.86 17.23
C ILE A 43 0.48 11.28 17.62
N ALA A 44 1.15 12.00 16.72
CA ALA A 44 1.57 13.37 16.97
C ALA A 44 0.38 14.29 17.21
N LEU A 45 -0.70 14.15 16.43
CA LEU A 45 -1.92 14.94 16.63
C LEU A 45 -2.58 14.64 17.99
N VAL A 46 -2.66 13.36 18.36
CA VAL A 46 -3.19 12.92 19.66
C VAL A 46 -2.33 13.44 20.82
N ALA A 47 -1.01 13.40 20.68
CA ALA A 47 -0.07 13.79 21.73
C ALA A 47 0.03 15.31 21.89
N LEU A 48 0.09 16.06 20.79
CA LEU A 48 0.37 17.50 20.81
C LEU A 48 -0.91 18.35 20.92
N ARG A 49 -2.05 17.87 20.38
CA ARG A 49 -3.31 18.64 20.34
C ARG A 49 -4.54 17.79 20.66
N PRO A 50 -4.58 17.12 21.82
CA PRO A 50 -5.72 16.30 22.23
C PRO A 50 -7.02 17.10 22.36
N ASP A 51 -6.93 18.41 22.64
CA ASP A 51 -8.10 19.27 22.79
C ASP A 51 -8.86 19.49 21.47
N LEU A 52 -8.15 19.46 20.34
CA LEU A 52 -8.80 19.50 19.02
C LEU A 52 -9.68 18.27 18.82
N LEU A 53 -9.20 17.09 19.21
CA LEU A 53 -9.94 15.83 19.08
C LEU A 53 -11.15 15.76 20.02
N ARG A 54 -11.09 16.42 21.19
CA ARG A 54 -12.19 16.51 22.16
C ARG A 54 -13.22 17.60 21.82
N SER A 55 -12.87 18.56 20.98
CA SER A 55 -13.80 19.63 20.59
C SER A 55 -15.02 19.09 19.83
N ALA A 56 -16.18 19.69 20.10
CA ALA A 56 -17.39 19.39 19.35
C ALA A 56 -17.20 19.79 17.88
N ALA A 57 -17.63 18.93 16.96
CA ALA A 57 -17.42 19.16 15.53
C ALA A 57 -18.18 20.39 14.99
N TRP A 58 -19.31 20.72 15.59
CA TRP A 58 -20.09 21.95 15.36
C TRP A 58 -20.98 22.25 16.57
N ALA A 59 -21.57 23.45 16.61
CA ALA A 59 -22.44 23.88 17.70
C ALA A 59 -23.64 22.92 17.88
N GLY A 60 -23.82 22.37 19.07
CA GLY A 60 -24.87 21.39 19.39
C GLY A 60 -24.56 19.94 18.98
N SER A 61 -23.37 19.65 18.46
CA SER A 61 -22.94 18.31 18.08
C SER A 61 -22.63 17.43 19.30
N VAL A 62 -23.15 16.21 19.32
CA VAL A 62 -22.66 15.12 20.20
C VAL A 62 -21.39 14.45 19.67
N THR A 63 -21.06 14.68 18.41
CA THR A 63 -19.90 14.12 17.72
C THR A 63 -18.70 15.06 17.84
N THR A 64 -17.55 14.52 18.22
CA THR A 64 -16.30 15.28 18.32
C THR A 64 -15.55 15.29 16.99
N VAL A 65 -14.68 16.29 16.81
CA VAL A 65 -13.75 16.36 15.68
C VAL A 65 -12.89 15.09 15.59
N GLY A 66 -12.54 14.49 16.73
CA GLY A 66 -11.78 13.24 16.77
C GLY A 66 -12.50 12.05 16.12
N VAL A 67 -13.82 11.94 16.28
CA VAL A 67 -14.61 10.87 15.62
C VAL A 67 -14.59 11.05 14.11
N ILE A 68 -14.80 12.27 13.62
CA ILE A 68 -14.76 12.58 12.18
C ILE A 68 -13.37 12.29 11.62
N PHE A 69 -12.33 12.69 12.35
CA PHE A 69 -10.95 12.43 11.96
C PHE A 69 -10.65 10.93 11.88
N ALA A 70 -11.11 10.14 12.86
CA ALA A 70 -10.95 8.69 12.84
C ALA A 70 -11.62 8.04 11.63
N ILE A 71 -12.85 8.46 11.28
CA ILE A 71 -13.55 8.00 10.09
C ILE A 71 -12.74 8.36 8.83
N ALA A 72 -12.23 9.58 8.74
CA ALA A 72 -11.42 10.02 7.61
C ALA A 72 -10.16 9.17 7.43
N VAL A 73 -9.47 8.82 8.53
CA VAL A 73 -8.30 7.92 8.50
C VAL A 73 -8.67 6.51 8.01
N ILE A 74 -9.81 5.96 8.44
CA ILE A 74 -10.28 4.65 7.97
C ILE A 74 -10.57 4.67 6.47
N VAL A 75 -11.31 5.68 6.00
CA VAL A 75 -11.63 5.85 4.57
C VAL A 75 -10.34 6.03 3.75
N ALA A 76 -9.39 6.81 4.25
CA ALA A 76 -8.08 6.97 3.63
C ALA A 76 -7.31 5.63 3.58
N GLY A 77 -7.40 4.80 4.62
CA GLY A 77 -6.82 3.46 4.65
C GLY A 77 -7.41 2.53 3.58
N TRP A 78 -8.73 2.54 3.41
CA TRP A 78 -9.39 1.80 2.31
C TRP A 78 -8.99 2.35 0.94
N GLY A 79 -8.94 3.68 0.77
CA GLY A 79 -8.50 4.32 -0.46
C GLY A 79 -7.05 3.96 -0.81
N LEU A 80 -6.15 3.95 0.18
CA LEU A 80 -4.76 3.55 0.01
C LEU A 80 -4.65 2.07 -0.36
N THR A 81 -5.43 1.21 0.29
CA THR A 81 -5.49 -0.23 -0.02
C THR A 81 -5.97 -0.46 -1.45
N TRP A 82 -7.04 0.23 -1.86
CA TRP A 82 -7.56 0.17 -3.22
C TRP A 82 -6.55 0.66 -4.26
N LEU A 83 -5.92 1.82 -4.00
CA LEU A 83 -4.88 2.36 -4.87
C LEU A 83 -3.69 1.40 -4.99
N TYR A 84 -3.24 0.84 -3.86
CA TYR A 84 -2.17 -0.15 -3.83
C TYR A 84 -2.53 -1.38 -4.66
N VAL A 85 -3.72 -1.96 -4.45
CA VAL A 85 -4.19 -3.14 -5.19
C VAL A 85 -4.29 -2.83 -6.68
N ARG A 86 -4.85 -1.68 -7.07
CA ARG A 86 -4.95 -1.27 -8.48
C ARG A 86 -3.57 -1.15 -9.12
N VAL A 87 -2.64 -0.43 -8.49
CA VAL A 87 -1.28 -0.26 -9.01
C VAL A 87 -0.53 -1.60 -9.08
N ALA A 88 -0.73 -2.49 -8.10
CA ALA A 88 -0.14 -3.82 -8.11
C ALA A 88 -0.73 -4.70 -9.23
N ASN A 89 -2.04 -4.64 -9.45
CA ASN A 89 -2.73 -5.40 -10.49
C ASN A 89 -2.36 -4.93 -11.90
N ASP A 90 -2.39 -3.61 -12.17
CA ASP A 90 -2.00 -3.04 -13.48
C ASP A 90 -0.57 -3.46 -13.87
N ARG A 91 0.33 -3.57 -12.88
CA ARG A 91 1.72 -3.99 -13.09
C ARG A 91 1.87 -5.49 -13.31
N PHE A 92 1.10 -6.30 -12.59
CA PHE A 92 1.09 -7.75 -12.80
C PHE A 92 0.57 -8.10 -14.20
N GLU A 93 -0.44 -7.36 -14.66
CA GLU A 93 -1.03 -7.53 -15.99
C GLU A 93 -0.05 -7.13 -17.11
N ARG A 94 0.73 -6.05 -16.93
CA ARG A 94 1.81 -5.67 -17.87
C ARG A 94 2.84 -6.79 -18.07
N LEU A 95 3.27 -7.39 -16.97
CA LEU A 95 4.25 -8.48 -16.98
C LEU A 95 3.70 -9.79 -17.54
N THR A 96 2.45 -10.11 -17.24
CA THR A 96 1.77 -11.29 -17.80
C THR A 96 1.55 -11.11 -19.30
N GLY A 97 1.23 -9.90 -19.76
CA GLY A 97 1.07 -9.57 -21.17
C GLY A 97 2.36 -9.68 -21.99
N GLU A 98 3.52 -9.33 -21.41
CA GLU A 98 4.82 -9.53 -22.05
C GLU A 98 5.20 -11.01 -22.15
N LEU A 99 4.94 -11.79 -21.10
CA LEU A 99 5.20 -13.24 -21.09
C LEU A 99 4.32 -14.00 -22.08
N LEU A 100 3.03 -13.68 -22.17
CA LEU A 100 2.13 -14.29 -23.15
C LEU A 100 2.52 -13.96 -24.59
N ARG A 101 3.10 -12.78 -24.83
CA ARG A 101 3.66 -12.40 -26.15
C ARG A 101 4.93 -13.16 -26.50
N GLU A 102 5.79 -13.46 -25.53
CA GLU A 102 7.03 -14.22 -25.73
C GLU A 102 6.79 -15.72 -25.92
N VAL A 103 5.79 -16.29 -25.24
CA VAL A 103 5.49 -17.74 -25.29
C VAL A 103 4.46 -18.08 -26.38
N GLY A 104 3.70 -17.10 -26.87
CA GLY A 104 2.76 -17.24 -27.98
C GLY A 104 3.40 -17.20 -29.38
N GLN A 105 4.74 -17.16 -29.48
CA GLN A 105 5.50 -17.36 -30.72
C GLN A 105 6.17 -18.73 -30.75
#